data_AF-A0A1V3J1Y9-F1
#
_entry.id   AF-A0A1V3J1Y9-F1
#
_cell.length_a   1.000
_cell.length_b   1.000
_cell.length_c   1.000
_cell.angle_alpha   90.00
_cell.angle_beta   90.00
_cell.angle_gamma   90.00
#
_symmetry.space_group_name_H-M   'P 1'
#
loop_
_entity.id
_entity.type
_entity.pdbx_description
1 polymer ?
#
loop_
_entity_poly.entity_id
_entity_poly.type
_entity_poly.pdbx_seq_one_letter_code
_entity_poly.pdbx_strand_id
1 'polypeptide(L)'
;MTRSGNILNTISSLYQSLTKTEKKIADTILMSPDLVVQCPLSEIAEHLNVGEATFVRFCRSVGFKGFSDFKLELSIELATKDNQDNPLLETDIVHSDSSRHIAQKLQGAISNVVNETINLLDFNQLEKTVEAICRANRIFLFGVGSSGITAEEAKNKLMRIGFQVDATGNNHFMYMQAALLTSKDVAIGISHSGYSQETAHALNIAKKNGATTVAITHSLRSPITEVADLVLVNGNKQGKLQGDSIGTKIAQLFVLDLIYALLVQSEQERAVETKQKTLNVILEQRIK
;
A
#
# COMPACT_ATOMS: atom_id res chain seq x y z
N MET A 1 16.48 -12.07 5.48
CA MET A 1 16.96 -12.27 4.09
C MET A 1 16.17 -11.33 3.20
N THR A 2 16.66 -10.12 2.97
CA THR A 2 16.18 -9.25 1.89
C THR A 2 17.00 -9.63 0.65
N ARG A 3 16.32 -10.22 -0.32
CA ARG A 3 16.89 -10.80 -1.55
C ARG A 3 16.83 -9.75 -2.66
N SER A 4 17.99 -9.46 -3.24
CA SER A 4 18.26 -9.09 -4.64
C SER A 4 17.43 -7.98 -5.29
N GLY A 5 18.06 -6.81 -5.48
CA GLY A 5 17.91 -5.99 -6.70
C GLY A 5 16.82 -4.90 -6.75
N ASN A 6 16.68 -4.03 -5.73
CA ASN A 6 15.72 -2.90 -5.79
C ASN A 6 15.98 -1.74 -4.79
N ILE A 7 17.24 -1.47 -4.42
CA ILE A 7 17.64 -0.47 -3.43
C ILE A 7 17.26 0.95 -3.82
N LEU A 8 17.56 1.37 -5.06
CA LEU A 8 17.25 2.73 -5.53
C LEU A 8 15.76 3.03 -5.44
N ASN A 9 14.97 1.99 -5.64
CA ASN A 9 13.54 2.05 -5.60
C ASN A 9 12.98 2.12 -4.19
N THR A 10 13.51 1.31 -3.26
CA THR A 10 13.19 1.42 -1.83
C THR A 10 13.48 2.83 -1.31
N ILE A 11 14.61 3.42 -1.70
CA ILE A 11 14.97 4.79 -1.31
C ILE A 11 13.98 5.80 -1.89
N SER A 12 13.55 5.63 -3.16
CA SER A 12 12.57 6.50 -3.81
C SER A 12 11.18 6.44 -3.14
N SER A 13 10.69 5.25 -2.80
CA SER A 13 9.39 5.09 -2.12
C SER A 13 9.40 5.70 -0.72
N LEU A 14 10.51 5.54 0.01
CA LEU A 14 10.66 6.11 1.34
C LEU A 14 10.92 7.61 1.32
N TYR A 15 11.26 8.19 0.16
CA TYR A 15 11.81 9.54 0.04
C TYR A 15 11.00 10.61 0.79
N GLN A 16 9.67 10.60 0.67
CA GLN A 16 8.83 11.60 1.32
C GLN A 16 8.84 11.49 2.85
N SER A 17 9.09 10.29 3.39
CA SER A 17 9.17 10.02 4.82
C SER A 17 10.55 10.30 5.45
N LEU A 18 11.56 10.61 4.64
CA LEU A 18 12.94 10.85 5.08
C LEU A 18 13.11 12.24 5.72
N THR A 19 13.96 12.34 6.74
CA THR A 19 14.39 13.61 7.31
C THR A 19 15.20 14.44 6.30
N LYS A 20 15.42 15.72 6.58
CA LYS A 20 16.21 16.61 5.69
C LYS A 20 17.61 16.07 5.38
N THR A 21 18.27 15.45 6.37
CA THR A 21 19.62 14.87 6.20
C THR A 21 19.58 13.55 5.44
N GLU A 22 18.57 12.71 5.68
CA GLU A 22 18.38 11.45 4.94
C GLU A 22 17.97 11.70 3.49
N LYS A 23 17.19 12.76 3.21
CA LYS A 23 16.87 13.18 1.84
C LYS A 23 18.11 13.54 1.05
N LYS A 24 19.07 14.26 1.65
CA LYS A 24 20.37 14.55 1.00
C LYS A 24 21.10 13.26 0.60
N ILE A 25 21.15 12.29 1.51
CA ILE A 25 21.79 11.00 1.25
C ILE A 25 21.05 10.24 0.15
N ALA A 26 19.72 10.20 0.21
CA ALA A 26 18.87 9.60 -0.79
C ALA A 26 19.05 10.27 -2.17
N ASP A 27 19.06 11.59 -2.25
CA ASP A 27 19.27 12.34 -3.49
C ASP A 27 20.57 11.94 -4.18
N THR A 28 21.67 11.83 -3.42
CA THR A 28 22.97 11.41 -3.96
C THR A 28 22.93 9.99 -4.48
N ILE A 29 22.32 9.08 -3.74
CA ILE A 29 22.18 7.69 -4.17
C ILE A 29 21.32 7.59 -5.43
N LEU A 30 20.24 8.37 -5.53
CA LEU A 30 19.33 8.34 -6.67
C LEU A 30 19.88 9.03 -7.92
N MET A 31 20.62 10.13 -7.75
CA MET A 31 21.20 10.90 -8.85
C MET A 31 22.52 10.33 -9.35
N SER A 32 23.30 9.69 -8.47
CA SER A 32 24.66 9.22 -8.78
C SER A 32 24.98 7.90 -8.08
N PRO A 33 24.22 6.83 -8.37
CA PRO A 33 24.41 5.55 -7.70
C PRO A 33 25.79 4.92 -7.97
N ASP A 34 26.36 5.13 -9.15
CA ASP A 34 27.71 4.66 -9.52
C ASP A 34 28.78 5.28 -8.62
N LEU A 35 28.64 6.56 -8.25
CA LEU A 35 29.56 7.25 -7.36
C LEU A 35 29.55 6.63 -5.97
N VAL A 36 28.37 6.24 -5.47
CA VAL A 36 28.24 5.57 -4.17
C VAL A 36 28.90 4.19 -4.17
N VAL A 37 28.87 3.49 -5.31
CA VAL A 37 29.54 2.21 -5.51
C VAL A 37 31.05 2.36 -5.70
N GLN A 38 31.53 3.47 -6.24
CA GLN A 38 32.96 3.64 -6.54
C GLN A 38 33.74 4.29 -5.38
N CYS A 39 33.13 5.18 -4.60
CA CYS A 39 33.82 5.93 -3.56
C CYS A 39 33.81 5.26 -2.17
N PRO A 40 34.84 5.48 -1.34
CA PRO A 40 34.80 5.20 0.10
C PRO A 40 33.70 6.00 0.82
N LEU A 41 33.22 5.47 1.96
CA LEU A 41 32.20 6.13 2.76
C LEU A 41 32.62 7.52 3.24
N SER A 42 33.88 7.65 3.64
CA SER A 42 34.46 8.91 4.13
C SER A 42 34.36 10.03 3.10
N GLU A 43 34.66 9.73 1.83
CA GLU A 43 34.60 10.71 0.73
C GLU A 43 33.15 11.12 0.41
N ILE A 44 32.23 10.16 0.40
CA ILE A 44 30.80 10.44 0.17
C ILE A 44 30.23 11.28 1.31
N ALA A 45 30.58 10.95 2.56
CA ALA A 45 30.15 11.65 3.74
C ALA A 45 30.65 13.11 3.76
N GLU A 46 31.91 13.32 3.40
CA GLU A 46 32.52 14.63 3.26
C GLU A 46 31.85 15.46 2.16
N HIS A 47 31.63 14.87 0.97
CA HIS A 47 30.97 15.54 -0.15
C HIS A 47 29.55 16.01 0.18
N LEU A 48 28.82 15.23 0.99
CA LEU A 48 27.44 15.56 1.41
C LEU A 48 27.36 16.41 2.67
N ASN A 49 28.50 16.71 3.30
CA ASN A 49 28.58 17.34 4.60
C ASN A 49 27.68 16.64 5.64
N VAL A 50 27.81 15.32 5.71
CA VAL A 50 27.12 14.44 6.69
C VAL A 50 28.16 13.58 7.41
N GLY A 51 27.91 13.23 8.67
CA GLY A 51 28.81 12.29 9.37
C GLY A 51 28.65 10.85 8.85
N GLU A 52 29.75 10.10 8.78
CA GLU A 52 29.74 8.68 8.36
C GLU A 52 28.74 7.83 9.16
N ALA A 53 28.65 8.06 10.48
CA ALA A 53 27.70 7.38 11.35
C ALA A 53 26.23 7.67 10.97
N THR A 54 25.95 8.85 10.42
CA THR A 54 24.61 9.21 9.91
C THR A 54 24.29 8.44 8.64
N PHE A 55 25.25 8.28 7.73
CA PHE A 55 25.07 7.47 6.53
C PHE A 55 24.87 5.99 6.88
N VAL A 56 25.65 5.44 7.81
CA VAL A 56 25.47 4.06 8.27
C VAL A 56 24.10 3.84 8.91
N ARG A 57 23.61 4.82 9.69
CA ARG A 57 22.24 4.78 10.25
C ARG A 57 21.19 4.82 9.14
N PHE A 58 21.37 5.62 8.09
CA PHE A 58 20.50 5.62 6.93
C PHE A 58 20.47 4.26 6.24
N CYS A 59 21.62 3.63 5.97
CA CYS A 59 21.67 2.28 5.40
C CYS A 59 20.89 1.28 6.27
N ARG A 60 20.99 1.40 7.60
CA ARG A 60 20.22 0.57 8.53
C ARG A 60 18.72 0.86 8.53
N SER A 61 18.32 2.13 8.44
CA SER A 61 16.89 2.50 8.39
C SER A 61 16.22 2.01 7.11
N VAL A 62 16.97 1.86 6.01
CA VAL A 62 16.47 1.28 4.75
C VAL A 62 16.70 -0.22 4.63
N GLY A 63 17.04 -0.91 5.74
CA GLY A 63 16.99 -2.37 5.86
C GLY A 63 18.31 -3.12 5.69
N PHE A 64 19.45 -2.44 5.66
CA PHE A 64 20.78 -3.05 5.49
C PHE A 64 21.56 -3.13 6.81
N LYS A 65 22.53 -4.03 6.91
CA LYS A 65 23.34 -4.19 8.13
C LYS A 65 24.30 -3.01 8.36
N GLY A 66 24.65 -2.30 7.30
CA GLY A 66 25.53 -1.14 7.28
C GLY A 66 25.90 -0.74 5.85
N PHE A 67 26.89 0.15 5.71
CA PHE A 67 27.27 0.69 4.39
C PHE A 67 27.86 -0.36 3.45
N SER A 68 28.70 -1.28 3.93
CA SER A 68 29.31 -2.32 3.07
C SER A 68 28.26 -3.27 2.48
N ASP A 69 27.27 -3.65 3.29
CA ASP A 69 26.14 -4.49 2.88
C ASP A 69 25.27 -3.77 1.84
N PHE A 70 24.94 -2.50 2.11
CA PHE A 70 24.24 -1.63 1.18
C PHE A 70 24.97 -1.47 -0.17
N LYS A 71 26.28 -1.21 -0.12
CA LYS A 71 27.12 -0.96 -1.30
C LYS A 71 27.23 -2.20 -2.19
N LEU A 72 27.36 -3.39 -1.59
CA LEU A 72 27.38 -4.66 -2.31
C LEU A 72 26.08 -4.88 -3.08
N GLU A 73 24.95 -4.76 -2.39
CA GLU A 73 23.63 -4.96 -3.00
C GLU A 73 23.33 -3.90 -4.07
N LEU A 74 23.78 -2.65 -3.88
CA LEU A 74 23.62 -1.58 -4.87
C LEU A 74 24.42 -1.87 -6.14
N SER A 75 25.63 -2.41 -5.97
CA SER A 75 26.48 -2.82 -7.08
C SER A 75 25.82 -3.93 -7.92
N ILE A 76 25.18 -4.88 -7.25
CA ILE A 76 24.43 -5.96 -7.90
C ILE A 76 23.23 -5.39 -8.68
N GLU A 77 22.46 -4.48 -8.07
CA GLU A 77 21.32 -3.84 -8.74
C GLU A 77 21.77 -3.08 -10.00
N LEU A 78 22.80 -2.24 -9.92
CA LEU A 78 23.30 -1.48 -11.06
C LEU A 78 23.81 -2.38 -12.19
N ALA A 79 24.50 -3.49 -11.86
CA ALA A 79 24.96 -4.46 -12.85
C ALA A 79 23.81 -5.19 -13.57
N THR A 80 22.61 -5.24 -12.97
CA THR A 80 21.42 -5.88 -13.54
C THR A 80 20.47 -4.91 -14.24
N LYS A 81 20.70 -3.59 -14.17
CA LYS A 81 19.76 -2.54 -14.58
C LYS A 81 19.80 -2.17 -16.08
N ASP A 82 20.54 -2.91 -16.89
CA ASP A 82 20.90 -2.51 -18.26
C ASP A 82 19.77 -2.68 -19.31
N ASN A 83 18.48 -2.59 -18.93
CA ASN A 83 17.37 -2.64 -19.89
C ASN A 83 16.20 -1.69 -19.52
N GLN A 84 16.25 -0.49 -20.12
CA GLN A 84 15.12 0.34 -20.56
C GLN A 84 14.01 0.67 -19.53
N ASP A 85 14.19 1.80 -18.83
CA ASP A 85 13.13 2.47 -18.06
C ASP A 85 11.97 2.91 -18.97
N ASN A 86 10.86 2.15 -18.97
CA ASN A 86 9.59 2.62 -19.54
C ASN A 86 8.80 3.37 -18.45
N PRO A 87 8.64 4.70 -18.52
CA PRO A 87 8.00 5.48 -17.46
C PRO A 87 6.50 5.16 -17.27
N LEU A 88 5.87 4.50 -18.25
CA LEU A 88 4.43 4.22 -18.27
C LEU A 88 4.06 2.82 -17.74
N LEU A 89 4.99 1.87 -17.72
CA LEU A 89 4.71 0.47 -17.34
C LEU A 89 5.64 0.05 -16.21
N GLU A 90 5.07 -0.61 -15.20
CA GLU A 90 5.79 -1.12 -14.02
C GLU A 90 6.69 -2.32 -14.35
N THR A 91 6.39 -2.97 -15.46
CA THR A 91 7.15 -4.07 -16.03
C THR A 91 8.13 -3.54 -17.06
N ASP A 92 9.32 -4.18 -17.16
CA ASP A 92 10.34 -3.93 -18.20
C ASP A 92 9.83 -4.36 -19.60
N ILE A 93 8.61 -3.94 -19.96
CA ILE A 93 8.00 -4.21 -21.25
C ILE A 93 8.70 -3.36 -22.29
N VAL A 94 9.35 -4.04 -23.21
CA VAL A 94 10.08 -3.45 -24.33
C VAL A 94 9.29 -3.62 -25.61
N HIS A 95 9.57 -2.77 -26.60
CA HIS A 95 8.87 -2.80 -27.89
C HIS A 95 8.95 -4.14 -28.63
N SER A 96 9.97 -4.96 -28.34
CA SER A 96 10.17 -6.28 -28.94
C SER A 96 9.42 -7.41 -28.23
N ASP A 97 8.76 -7.15 -27.09
CA ASP A 97 8.04 -8.20 -26.37
C ASP A 97 6.81 -8.68 -27.16
N SER A 98 6.65 -10.00 -27.24
CA SER A 98 5.39 -10.59 -27.69
C SER A 98 4.33 -10.52 -26.59
N SER A 99 3.05 -10.65 -26.96
CA SER A 99 1.94 -10.69 -26.01
C SER A 99 2.13 -11.74 -24.90
N ARG A 100 2.76 -12.88 -25.22
CA ARG A 100 3.10 -13.91 -24.23
C ARG A 100 4.15 -13.44 -23.22
N HIS A 101 5.21 -12.78 -23.67
CA HIS A 101 6.24 -12.24 -22.78
C HIS A 101 5.68 -11.13 -21.90
N ILE A 102 4.83 -10.26 -22.45
CA ILE A 102 4.10 -9.24 -21.67
C ILE A 102 3.26 -9.89 -20.57
N ALA A 103 2.51 -10.95 -20.89
CA ALA A 103 1.70 -11.66 -19.90
C ALA A 103 2.57 -12.26 -18.76
N GLN A 104 3.73 -12.83 -19.09
CA GLN A 104 4.67 -13.37 -18.11
C GLN A 104 5.29 -12.27 -17.22
N LYS A 105 5.64 -11.12 -17.81
CA LYS A 105 6.14 -9.96 -17.06
C LYS A 105 5.07 -9.42 -16.11
N LEU A 106 3.82 -9.28 -16.57
CA LEU A 106 2.69 -8.87 -15.72
C LEU A 106 2.43 -9.87 -14.59
N GLN A 107 2.49 -11.18 -14.86
CA GLN A 107 2.37 -12.22 -13.83
C GLN A 107 3.45 -12.09 -12.77
N GLY A 108 4.71 -11.87 -13.19
CA GLY A 108 5.84 -11.64 -12.29
C GLY A 108 5.64 -10.42 -11.41
N ALA A 109 5.23 -9.29 -11.99
CA ALA A 109 4.94 -8.05 -11.25
C ALA A 109 3.84 -8.25 -10.21
N ILE A 110 2.71 -8.86 -10.60
CA ILE A 110 1.60 -9.17 -9.69
C ILE A 110 2.07 -10.08 -8.54
N SER A 111 2.86 -11.11 -8.84
CA SER A 111 3.38 -12.03 -7.83
C SER A 111 4.30 -11.32 -6.83
N ASN A 112 5.14 -10.41 -7.32
CA ASN A 112 6.02 -9.59 -6.47
C ASN A 112 5.21 -8.67 -5.55
N VAL A 113 4.17 -8.01 -6.08
CA VAL A 113 3.29 -7.14 -5.30
C VAL A 113 2.61 -7.89 -4.16
N VAL A 114 2.10 -9.10 -4.42
CA VAL A 114 1.46 -9.92 -3.38
C VAL A 114 2.49 -10.34 -2.31
N ASN A 115 3.67 -10.81 -2.73
CA ASN A 115 4.75 -11.19 -1.80
C ASN A 115 5.20 -9.99 -0.94
N GLU A 116 5.38 -8.82 -1.54
CA GLU A 116 5.73 -7.59 -0.84
C GLU A 116 4.64 -7.19 0.15
N THR A 117 3.37 -7.26 -0.26
CA THR A 117 2.23 -6.97 0.62
C THR A 117 2.24 -7.86 1.85
N ILE A 118 2.44 -9.17 1.70
CA ILE A 118 2.53 -10.11 2.83
C ILE A 118 3.69 -9.76 3.76
N ASN A 119 4.84 -9.34 3.21
CA ASN A 119 6.02 -9.00 4.01
C ASN A 119 5.88 -7.67 4.78
N LEU A 120 5.14 -6.70 4.22
CA LEU A 120 4.95 -5.39 4.83
C LEU A 120 3.77 -5.35 5.83
N LEU A 121 2.81 -6.26 5.69
CA LEU A 121 1.60 -6.24 6.50
C LEU A 121 1.90 -6.61 7.95
N ASP A 122 1.48 -5.75 8.88
CA ASP A 122 1.46 -6.08 10.30
C ASP A 122 0.20 -6.89 10.62
N PHE A 123 0.39 -8.20 10.80
CA PHE A 123 -0.72 -9.13 11.06
C PHE A 123 -1.44 -8.85 12.38
N ASN A 124 -0.79 -8.24 13.38
CA ASN A 124 -1.50 -7.86 14.61
C ASN A 124 -2.48 -6.72 14.37
N GLN A 125 -2.12 -5.77 13.48
CA GLN A 125 -3.04 -4.69 13.09
C GLN A 125 -4.16 -5.21 12.18
N LEU A 126 -3.86 -6.19 11.33
CA LEU A 126 -4.87 -6.89 10.53
C LEU A 126 -5.91 -7.57 11.43
N GLU A 127 -5.47 -8.34 12.43
CA GLU A 127 -6.35 -9.02 13.39
C GLU A 127 -7.22 -8.02 14.16
N LYS A 128 -6.62 -6.93 14.68
CA LYS A 128 -7.37 -5.83 15.33
C LYS A 128 -8.38 -5.18 14.39
N THR A 129 -8.05 -5.05 13.11
CA THR A 129 -8.96 -4.50 12.08
C THR A 129 -10.17 -5.43 11.90
N VAL A 130 -9.94 -6.74 11.78
CA VAL A 130 -11.00 -7.74 11.67
C VAL A 130 -11.89 -7.73 12.91
N GLU A 131 -11.31 -7.69 14.12
CA GLU A 131 -12.08 -7.58 15.36
C GLU A 131 -12.95 -6.33 15.43
N ALA A 132 -12.40 -5.17 15.03
CA ALA A 132 -13.15 -3.92 14.99
C ALA A 132 -14.32 -4.02 14.02
N ILE A 133 -14.12 -4.62 12.84
CA ILE A 133 -15.17 -4.82 11.84
C ILE A 133 -16.26 -5.78 12.34
N CYS A 134 -15.90 -6.90 12.99
CA CYS A 134 -16.88 -7.84 13.54
C CYS A 134 -17.80 -7.18 14.58
N ARG A 135 -17.28 -6.22 15.36
CA ARG A 135 -18.03 -5.50 16.40
C ARG A 135 -18.73 -4.25 15.88
N ALA A 136 -18.51 -3.86 14.62
CA ALA A 136 -19.02 -2.62 14.06
C ALA A 136 -20.51 -2.72 13.72
N ASN A 137 -21.24 -1.63 14.01
CA ASN A 137 -22.61 -1.43 13.54
C ASN A 137 -22.65 -1.08 12.06
N ARG A 138 -21.73 -0.21 11.62
CA ARG A 138 -21.59 0.23 10.23
C ARG A 138 -20.12 0.36 9.85
N ILE A 139 -19.84 0.12 8.58
CA ILE A 139 -18.50 0.23 7.99
C ILE A 139 -18.59 1.22 6.83
N PHE A 140 -17.67 2.17 6.77
CA PHE A 140 -17.57 3.10 5.65
C PHE A 140 -16.19 3.03 5.01
N LEU A 141 -16.15 2.78 3.71
CA LEU A 141 -14.91 2.76 2.91
C LEU A 141 -14.79 4.06 2.11
N PHE A 142 -13.69 4.78 2.31
CA PHE A 142 -13.41 6.05 1.64
C PHE A 142 -12.19 5.92 0.73
N GLY A 143 -12.32 6.28 -0.53
CA GLY A 143 -11.18 6.34 -1.45
C GLY A 143 -11.51 7.13 -2.71
N VAL A 144 -10.56 7.90 -3.22
CA VAL A 144 -10.72 8.68 -4.46
C VAL A 144 -10.13 7.95 -5.66
N GLY A 145 -10.67 8.20 -6.86
CA GLY A 145 -10.17 7.60 -8.11
C GLY A 145 -10.19 6.07 -8.08
N SER A 146 -9.07 5.45 -8.46
CA SER A 146 -8.89 3.98 -8.48
C SER A 146 -9.13 3.34 -7.11
N SER A 147 -8.75 4.03 -6.02
CA SER A 147 -8.95 3.53 -4.65
C SER A 147 -10.43 3.52 -4.26
N GLY A 148 -11.24 4.43 -4.82
CA GLY A 148 -12.70 4.41 -4.66
C GLY A 148 -13.36 3.23 -5.35
N ILE A 149 -12.86 2.83 -6.53
CA ILE A 149 -13.35 1.62 -7.22
C ILE A 149 -13.03 0.37 -6.39
N THR A 150 -11.84 0.31 -5.80
CA THR A 150 -11.47 -0.77 -4.88
C THR A 150 -12.36 -0.81 -3.63
N ALA A 151 -12.74 0.37 -3.10
CA ALA A 151 -13.69 0.47 -1.99
C ALA A 151 -15.08 -0.10 -2.34
N GLU A 152 -15.62 0.21 -3.53
CA GLU A 152 -16.91 -0.33 -3.99
C GLU A 152 -16.88 -1.86 -4.16
N GLU A 153 -15.76 -2.43 -4.62
CA GLU A 153 -15.59 -3.88 -4.72
C GLU A 153 -15.63 -4.54 -3.33
N ALA A 154 -14.94 -3.96 -2.33
CA ALA A 154 -15.00 -4.44 -0.95
C ALA A 154 -16.40 -4.33 -0.35
N LYS A 155 -17.11 -3.22 -0.61
CA LYS A 155 -18.51 -3.06 -0.21
C LYS A 155 -19.37 -4.20 -0.74
N ASN A 156 -19.27 -4.52 -2.04
CA ASN A 156 -20.02 -5.64 -2.63
C ASN A 156 -19.77 -6.96 -1.86
N LYS A 157 -18.50 -7.31 -1.64
CA LYS A 157 -18.14 -8.54 -0.92
C LYS A 157 -18.65 -8.58 0.52
N LEU A 158 -18.48 -7.49 1.26
CA LEU A 158 -18.89 -7.39 2.67
C LEU A 158 -20.42 -7.38 2.83
N MET A 159 -21.16 -6.70 1.94
CA MET A 159 -22.62 -6.73 1.91
C MET A 159 -23.15 -8.16 1.76
N ARG A 160 -22.51 -8.97 0.90
CA ARG A 160 -22.94 -10.36 0.65
C ARG A 160 -22.85 -11.28 1.88
N ILE A 161 -22.01 -10.95 2.86
CA ILE A 161 -21.87 -11.71 4.10
C ILE A 161 -22.53 -11.00 5.31
N GLY A 162 -23.34 -9.97 5.06
CA GLY A 162 -24.24 -9.40 6.07
C GLY A 162 -23.75 -8.17 6.81
N PHE A 163 -22.63 -7.58 6.40
CA PHE A 163 -22.18 -6.32 6.99
C PHE A 163 -22.97 -5.13 6.46
N GLN A 164 -23.29 -4.19 7.36
CA GLN A 164 -23.81 -2.86 7.03
C GLN A 164 -22.64 -2.01 6.57
N VAL A 165 -22.45 -1.93 5.25
CA VAL A 165 -21.29 -1.28 4.66
C VAL A 165 -21.70 -0.35 3.53
N ASP A 166 -21.01 0.78 3.44
CA ASP A 166 -21.08 1.68 2.30
C ASP A 166 -19.68 2.11 1.86
N ALA A 167 -19.57 2.53 0.61
CA ALA A 167 -18.35 3.02 0.01
C ALA A 167 -18.68 4.28 -0.78
N THR A 168 -17.74 5.22 -0.83
CA THR A 168 -17.89 6.38 -1.69
C THR A 168 -16.54 6.96 -2.08
N GLY A 169 -16.48 7.44 -3.32
CA GLY A 169 -15.37 8.26 -3.83
C GLY A 169 -15.68 9.75 -3.93
N ASN A 170 -16.90 10.16 -3.57
CA ASN A 170 -17.29 11.57 -3.56
C ASN A 170 -16.91 12.22 -2.22
N ASN A 171 -16.10 13.27 -2.26
CA ASN A 171 -15.58 13.94 -1.07
C ASN A 171 -16.67 14.48 -0.13
N HIS A 172 -17.73 15.11 -0.66
CA HIS A 172 -18.83 15.60 0.17
C HIS A 172 -19.54 14.46 0.89
N PHE A 173 -19.79 13.34 0.21
CA PHE A 173 -20.41 12.17 0.83
C PHE A 173 -19.51 11.54 1.88
N MET A 174 -18.20 11.44 1.64
CA MET A 174 -17.25 10.98 2.65
C MET A 174 -17.37 11.80 3.93
N TYR A 175 -17.36 13.13 3.82
CA TYR A 175 -17.41 14.02 4.99
C TYR A 175 -18.74 13.94 5.73
N MET A 176 -19.86 13.90 5.00
CA MET A 176 -21.20 13.75 5.59
C MET A 176 -21.34 12.42 6.32
N GLN A 177 -20.87 11.32 5.72
CA GLN A 177 -20.89 10.00 6.35
C GLN A 177 -19.97 9.96 7.58
N ALA A 178 -18.73 10.43 7.45
CA ALA A 178 -17.76 10.49 8.54
C ALA A 178 -18.25 11.30 9.75
N ALA A 179 -18.95 12.42 9.52
CA ALA A 179 -19.51 13.28 10.57
C ALA A 179 -20.64 12.61 11.38
N LEU A 180 -21.23 11.53 10.85
CA LEU A 180 -22.32 10.79 11.49
C LEU A 180 -21.87 9.46 12.09
N LEU A 181 -20.57 9.17 12.08
CA LEU A 181 -20.03 7.96 12.70
C LEU A 181 -19.95 8.12 14.21
N THR A 182 -19.92 6.99 14.90
CA THR A 182 -19.85 6.89 16.35
C THR A 182 -18.79 5.88 16.75
N SER A 183 -18.55 5.71 18.05
CA SER A 183 -17.65 4.69 18.58
C SER A 183 -18.05 3.24 18.30
N LYS A 184 -19.20 3.01 17.67
CA LYS A 184 -19.66 1.69 17.23
C LYS A 184 -19.42 1.45 15.74
N ASP A 185 -18.83 2.39 15.03
CA ASP A 185 -18.62 2.31 13.58
C ASP A 185 -17.12 2.25 13.24
N VAL A 186 -16.82 1.75 12.04
CA VAL A 186 -15.47 1.67 11.49
C VAL A 186 -15.39 2.48 10.19
N ALA A 187 -14.35 3.31 10.06
CA ALA A 187 -14.03 4.00 8.82
C ALA A 187 -12.70 3.49 8.25
N ILE A 188 -12.70 3.07 6.99
CA ILE A 188 -11.52 2.55 6.28
C ILE A 188 -11.17 3.51 5.15
N GLY A 189 -10.03 4.19 5.26
CA GLY A 189 -9.51 5.06 4.22
C GLY A 189 -8.51 4.31 3.34
N ILE A 190 -8.76 4.30 2.04
CA ILE A 190 -7.91 3.67 1.04
C ILE A 190 -7.23 4.78 0.24
N SER A 191 -5.91 4.89 0.38
CA SER A 191 -5.09 5.81 -0.40
C SER A 191 -3.70 5.22 -0.54
N HIS A 192 -3.34 4.79 -1.75
CA HIS A 192 -2.03 4.20 -1.99
C HIS A 192 -0.89 5.13 -1.57
N SER A 193 -0.92 6.40 -2.02
CA SER A 193 0.09 7.39 -1.62
C SER A 193 -0.04 7.80 -0.15
N GLY A 194 -1.25 7.77 0.41
CA GLY A 194 -1.55 8.27 1.74
C GLY A 194 -1.66 9.81 1.82
N TYR A 195 -1.60 10.50 0.67
CA TYR A 195 -1.65 11.97 0.57
C TYR A 195 -2.97 12.51 -0.01
N SER A 196 -3.96 11.64 -0.27
CA SER A 196 -5.31 12.10 -0.67
C SER A 196 -5.93 12.90 0.48
N GLN A 197 -5.97 14.23 0.34
CA GLN A 197 -6.42 15.13 1.40
C GLN A 197 -7.87 14.83 1.79
N GLU A 198 -8.71 14.49 0.82
CA GLU A 198 -10.11 14.16 1.03
C GLU A 198 -10.26 12.90 1.88
N THR A 199 -9.56 11.82 1.53
CA THR A 199 -9.60 10.56 2.29
C THR A 199 -9.04 10.75 3.70
N ALA A 200 -7.90 11.42 3.85
CA ALA A 200 -7.30 11.68 5.15
C ALA A 200 -8.19 12.60 6.01
N HIS A 201 -8.82 13.60 5.41
CA HIS A 201 -9.75 14.48 6.11
C HIS A 201 -11.00 13.74 6.59
N ALA A 202 -11.58 12.87 5.75
CA ALA A 202 -12.72 12.03 6.12
C ALA A 202 -12.39 11.10 7.30
N LEU A 203 -11.23 10.45 7.28
CA LEU A 203 -10.78 9.64 8.43
C LEU A 203 -10.59 10.48 9.69
N ASN A 204 -10.01 11.69 9.59
CA ASN A 204 -9.87 12.57 10.74
C ASN A 204 -11.23 12.99 11.34
N ILE A 205 -12.23 13.27 10.49
CA ILE A 205 -13.60 13.55 10.94
C ILE A 205 -14.18 12.33 11.67
N ALA A 206 -14.03 11.12 11.10
CA ALA A 206 -14.50 9.88 11.71
C ALA A 206 -13.87 9.65 13.10
N LYS A 207 -12.55 9.82 13.19
CA LYS A 207 -11.79 9.70 14.45
C LYS A 207 -12.26 10.68 15.51
N LYS A 208 -12.50 11.94 15.15
CA LYS A 208 -13.03 12.97 16.07
C LYS A 208 -14.43 12.64 16.60
N ASN A 209 -15.22 11.87 15.86
CA ASN A 209 -16.52 11.36 16.30
C ASN A 209 -16.43 9.99 17.02
N GLY A 210 -15.21 9.51 17.27
CA GLY A 210 -14.93 8.32 18.08
C GLY A 210 -14.96 7.00 17.31
N ALA A 211 -15.20 7.01 16.00
CA ALA A 211 -15.16 5.80 15.18
C ALA A 211 -13.73 5.23 15.12
N THR A 212 -13.63 3.90 15.03
CA THR A 212 -12.33 3.26 14.79
C THR A 212 -11.90 3.55 13.34
N THR A 213 -10.68 4.03 13.17
CA THR A 213 -10.16 4.42 11.85
C THR A 213 -9.05 3.50 11.37
N VAL A 214 -9.14 3.05 10.12
CA VAL A 214 -8.18 2.15 9.48
C VAL A 214 -7.67 2.77 8.19
N ALA A 215 -6.37 2.75 7.97
CA ALA A 215 -5.77 3.16 6.69
C ALA A 215 -5.21 1.94 5.94
N ILE A 216 -5.54 1.84 4.64
CA ILE A 216 -4.86 0.94 3.69
C ILE A 216 -4.03 1.81 2.74
N THR A 217 -2.71 1.69 2.82
CA THR A 217 -1.77 2.56 2.11
C THR A 217 -0.44 1.88 1.85
N HIS A 218 0.35 2.36 0.89
CA HIS A 218 1.73 1.91 0.72
C HIS A 218 2.71 2.73 1.58
N SER A 219 2.30 3.93 2.01
CA SER A 219 3.18 4.86 2.72
C SER A 219 3.17 4.61 4.22
N LEU A 220 4.33 4.19 4.77
CA LEU A 220 4.55 4.00 6.21
C LEU A 220 4.33 5.27 7.04
N ARG A 221 4.56 6.45 6.45
CA ARG A 221 4.33 7.76 7.07
C ARG A 221 3.73 8.71 6.05
N SER A 222 2.49 9.09 6.28
CA SER A 222 1.72 9.99 5.43
C SER A 222 0.53 10.57 6.20
N PRO A 223 -0.12 11.65 5.72
CA PRO A 223 -1.26 12.25 6.40
C PRO A 223 -2.36 11.27 6.79
N ILE A 224 -2.65 10.24 5.97
CA ILE A 224 -3.65 9.22 6.29
C ILE A 224 -3.26 8.36 7.49
N THR A 225 -1.95 8.11 7.70
CA THR A 225 -1.45 7.29 8.81
C THR A 225 -1.45 8.03 10.14
N GLU A 226 -1.35 9.37 10.11
CA GLU A 226 -1.38 10.19 11.33
C GLU A 226 -2.77 10.24 11.98
N VAL A 227 -3.80 10.04 11.17
CA VAL A 227 -5.21 10.12 11.59
C VAL A 227 -5.88 8.76 11.71
N ALA A 228 -5.19 7.66 11.38
CA ALA A 228 -5.70 6.30 11.54
C ALA A 228 -5.32 5.72 12.92
N ASP A 229 -6.16 4.83 13.46
CA ASP A 229 -5.85 4.05 14.66
C ASP A 229 -5.12 2.75 14.30
N LEU A 230 -5.41 2.19 13.13
CA LEU A 230 -4.79 1.00 12.57
C LEU A 230 -4.30 1.28 11.14
N VAL A 231 -3.09 0.84 10.81
CA VAL A 231 -2.47 1.06 9.50
C VAL A 231 -2.08 -0.29 8.90
N LEU A 232 -2.67 -0.61 7.75
CA LEU A 232 -2.35 -1.78 6.95
C LEU A 232 -1.52 -1.33 5.74
N VAL A 233 -0.21 -1.56 5.84
CA VAL A 233 0.73 -1.21 4.78
C VAL A 233 0.71 -2.29 3.71
N ASN A 234 0.37 -1.91 2.48
CA ASN A 234 0.36 -2.83 1.35
C ASN A 234 1.60 -2.66 0.46
N GLY A 235 1.90 -3.70 -0.33
CA GLY A 235 2.96 -3.66 -1.32
C GLY A 235 2.59 -2.79 -2.52
N ASN A 236 3.50 -2.74 -3.49
CA ASN A 236 3.45 -2.01 -4.74
C ASN A 236 4.26 -0.72 -4.76
N LYS A 237 5.44 -0.82 -5.37
CA LYS A 237 6.38 0.28 -5.63
C LYS A 237 5.89 1.07 -6.84
N GLN A 238 5.33 2.27 -6.62
CA GLN A 238 4.87 3.14 -7.70
C GLN A 238 6.02 3.84 -8.44
N GLY A 239 5.96 3.85 -9.78
CA GLY A 239 6.59 4.88 -10.60
C GLY A 239 5.78 6.19 -10.56
N LYS A 240 6.44 7.35 -10.82
CA LYS A 240 5.85 8.70 -10.68
C LYS A 240 4.54 8.95 -11.47
N LEU A 241 4.20 8.13 -12.47
CA LEU A 241 3.02 8.28 -13.34
C LEU A 241 1.98 7.17 -13.16
N GLN A 242 2.04 6.37 -12.09
CA GLN A 242 1.37 5.07 -12.01
C GLN A 242 0.40 4.94 -10.82
N GLY A 243 -0.26 6.06 -10.47
CA GLY A 243 -1.25 6.16 -9.39
C GLY A 243 -2.37 5.09 -9.43
N ASP A 244 -2.64 4.56 -10.62
CA ASP A 244 -3.70 3.62 -10.98
C ASP A 244 -3.17 2.28 -11.53
N SER A 245 -1.90 1.92 -11.27
CA SER A 245 -1.30 0.67 -11.76
C SER A 245 -2.09 -0.57 -11.33
N ILE A 246 -2.01 -1.63 -12.15
CA ILE A 246 -2.59 -2.93 -11.80
C ILE A 246 -2.02 -3.44 -10.47
N GLY A 247 -0.73 -3.24 -10.20
CA GLY A 247 -0.11 -3.61 -8.93
C GLY A 247 -0.72 -2.87 -7.74
N THR A 248 -0.96 -1.55 -7.86
CA THR A 248 -1.63 -0.76 -6.81
C THR A 248 -2.99 -1.35 -6.47
N LYS A 249 -3.79 -1.65 -7.50
CA LYS A 249 -5.13 -2.20 -7.33
C LYS A 249 -5.08 -3.60 -6.72
N ILE A 250 -4.18 -4.47 -7.19
CA ILE A 250 -4.03 -5.82 -6.67
C ILE A 250 -3.59 -5.80 -5.20
N ALA A 251 -2.64 -4.95 -4.82
CA ALA A 251 -2.21 -4.84 -3.42
C ALA A 251 -3.36 -4.46 -2.49
N GLN A 252 -4.16 -3.48 -2.87
CA GLN A 252 -5.33 -3.05 -2.08
C GLN A 252 -6.40 -4.15 -2.02
N LEU A 253 -6.74 -4.75 -3.16
CA LEU A 253 -7.71 -5.85 -3.22
C LEU A 253 -7.26 -7.06 -2.42
N PHE A 254 -5.96 -7.38 -2.43
CA PHE A 254 -5.41 -8.49 -1.66
C PHE A 254 -5.58 -8.28 -0.15
N VAL A 255 -5.26 -7.09 0.38
CA VAL A 255 -5.50 -6.77 1.79
C VAL A 255 -6.98 -6.84 2.15
N LEU A 256 -7.86 -6.31 1.29
CA LEU A 256 -9.31 -6.37 1.50
C LEU A 256 -9.85 -7.80 1.44
N ASP A 257 -9.30 -8.66 0.58
CA ASP A 257 -9.66 -10.07 0.50
C ASP A 257 -9.12 -10.88 1.68
N LEU A 258 -7.97 -10.52 2.24
CA LEU A 258 -7.52 -11.08 3.51
C LEU A 258 -8.49 -10.72 4.65
N ILE A 259 -8.91 -9.46 4.74
CA ILE A 259 -9.93 -9.03 5.71
C ILE A 259 -11.22 -9.83 5.50
N TYR A 260 -11.73 -9.91 4.27
CA TYR A 260 -12.93 -10.69 3.95
C TYR A 260 -12.79 -12.17 4.35
N ALA A 261 -11.66 -12.80 4.04
CA ALA A 261 -11.43 -14.21 4.37
C ALA A 261 -11.40 -14.44 5.89
N LEU A 262 -10.76 -13.56 6.64
CA LEU A 262 -10.72 -13.61 8.10
C LEU A 262 -12.09 -13.35 8.74
N LEU A 263 -12.88 -12.43 8.18
CA LEU A 263 -14.27 -12.21 8.61
C LEU A 263 -15.13 -13.46 8.38
N VAL A 264 -15.03 -14.09 7.21
CA VAL A 264 -15.73 -15.35 6.93
C VAL A 264 -15.26 -16.46 7.86
N GLN A 265 -13.97 -16.54 8.17
CA GLN A 265 -13.44 -17.52 9.12
C GLN A 265 -14.01 -17.30 10.54
N SER A 266 -14.11 -16.04 10.98
CA SER A 266 -14.59 -15.68 12.33
C SER A 266 -16.07 -15.98 12.55
N GLU A 267 -16.89 -15.94 11.49
CA GLU A 267 -18.35 -16.01 11.55
C GLU A 267 -18.90 -16.99 10.49
N GLN A 268 -18.28 -18.16 10.36
CA GLN A 268 -18.48 -19.06 9.21
C GLN A 268 -19.93 -19.42 8.93
N GLU A 269 -20.69 -19.85 9.95
CA GLU A 269 -22.09 -20.25 9.77
C GLU A 269 -22.96 -19.08 9.32
N ARG A 270 -22.87 -17.94 10.01
CA ARG A 270 -23.60 -16.71 9.70
C ARG A 270 -23.25 -16.19 8.30
N ALA A 271 -21.97 -16.26 7.91
CA ALA A 271 -21.51 -15.82 6.61
C ALA A 271 -22.10 -16.69 5.48
N VAL A 272 -22.13 -18.02 5.65
CA VAL A 272 -22.74 -18.94 4.68
C VAL A 272 -24.24 -18.69 4.54
N GLU A 273 -24.97 -18.60 5.66
CA GLU A 273 -26.41 -18.36 5.66
C GLU A 273 -26.75 -17.04 4.95
N THR A 274 -26.06 -15.96 5.31
CA THR A 274 -26.32 -14.63 4.74
C THR A 274 -25.96 -14.56 3.26
N LYS A 275 -24.86 -15.22 2.87
CA LYS A 275 -24.44 -15.29 1.46
C LYS A 275 -25.41 -16.09 0.61
N GLN A 276 -26.00 -17.15 1.16
CA GLN A 276 -27.06 -17.90 0.48
C GLN A 276 -28.33 -17.05 0.34
N LYS A 277 -28.73 -16.35 1.40
CA LYS A 277 -29.89 -15.44 1.39
C LYS A 277 -29.75 -14.36 0.32
N THR A 278 -28.62 -13.67 0.28
CA THR A 278 -28.36 -12.61 -0.71
C THR A 278 -28.28 -13.18 -2.13
N LEU A 279 -27.66 -14.34 -2.32
CA LEU A 279 -27.59 -15.00 -3.63
C LEU A 279 -28.97 -15.41 -4.16
N ASN A 280 -29.80 -16.02 -3.32
CA ASN A 280 -31.14 -16.48 -3.72
C ASN A 280 -31.97 -15.32 -4.28
N VAL A 281 -32.02 -14.19 -3.57
CA VAL A 281 -32.77 -13.00 -4.00
C VAL A 281 -32.25 -12.46 -5.34
N ILE A 282 -30.93 -12.46 -5.57
CA ILE A 282 -30.36 -12.02 -6.86
C ILE A 282 -30.71 -13.00 -7.99
N LEU A 283 -30.67 -14.31 -7.72
CA LEU A 283 -30.99 -15.34 -8.71
C LEU A 283 -32.47 -15.31 -9.12
N GLU A 284 -33.38 -14.95 -8.22
CA GLU A 284 -34.81 -14.75 -8.51
C GLU A 284 -35.07 -13.66 -9.56
N GLN A 285 -34.16 -12.68 -9.69
CA GLN A 285 -34.29 -11.56 -10.64
C GLN A 285 -33.72 -11.87 -12.03
N ARG A 286 -33.11 -13.05 -12.24
CA ARG A 286 -32.62 -13.43 -13.56
C ARG A 286 -33.80 -13.71 -14.48
N ILE A 287 -33.95 -12.90 -15.52
CA ILE A 287 -34.85 -13.21 -16.63
C ILE A 287 -34.36 -14.54 -17.24
N LYS A 288 -35.25 -15.53 -17.28
CA LYS A 288 -35.00 -16.85 -17.87
C LYS A 288 -34.99 -16.79 -19.39
#